data_AF-A0A2V7WI83-F1
#
_entry.id   AF-A0A2V7WI83-F1
#
_cell.length_a   1.000
_cell.length_b   1.000
_cell.length_c   1.000
_cell.angle_alpha   90.00
_cell.angle_beta   90.00
_cell.angle_gamma   90.00
#
_symmetry.space_group_name_H-M   'P 1'
#
loop_
_entity.id
_entity.type
_entity.pdbx_description
1 polymer ?
#
loop_
_entity_poly.entity_id
_entity_poly.type
_entity_poly.pdbx_seq_one_letter_code
_entity_poly.pdbx_strand_id
1 'polypeptide(L)'
;MIRKLSFLFAASILLLTVRAAGALEYRSLRLLNHAWPDAPAAKVGDIGRGVGVVFSPDLSVEGNCRFYEALGFACFQDADWNRVLENVHRYNVLYPERRIYTLVLETHGTNGNGLKLQKSYDPAAERSYVSVGALQERLEPDGVYYVVISACNSGRLMRPSIYNELDPRNGDKLFLPATCGIINASRDFDPSHSVMTLMRPESSHIETTLIASVRELAPATRRAILSSAKSLHIKPPTQFAVSDIMMQMLVRDSQLLLVANTSVDDLSKQIAPVNQSERLFRRFVTYLNAVAARENTALVARDGKRAKSAVR
;
A
#
# COMPACT_ATOMS: atom_id res chain seq x y z
N MET A 1 19.44 -29.52 -42.03
CA MET A 1 20.05 -28.38 -41.30
C MET A 1 19.03 -27.39 -40.73
N ILE A 2 17.93 -27.07 -41.43
CA ILE A 2 16.96 -26.03 -41.01
C ILE A 2 16.30 -26.30 -39.63
N ARG A 3 15.93 -27.56 -39.31
CA ARG A 3 15.30 -27.91 -38.01
C ARG A 3 16.21 -27.69 -36.78
N LYS A 4 17.54 -27.86 -36.90
CA LYS A 4 18.46 -27.63 -35.76
C LYS A 4 18.66 -26.15 -35.44
N LEU A 5 18.53 -25.28 -36.45
CA LEU A 5 18.62 -23.83 -36.28
C LEU A 5 17.38 -23.27 -35.55
N SER A 6 16.19 -23.80 -35.83
CA SER A 6 14.93 -23.40 -35.19
C SER A 6 14.89 -23.71 -33.69
N PHE A 7 15.45 -24.84 -33.25
CA PHE A 7 15.52 -25.20 -31.82
C PHE A 7 16.49 -24.32 -31.03
N LEU A 8 17.64 -23.95 -31.61
CA LEU A 8 18.60 -23.04 -30.97
C LEU A 8 18.04 -21.62 -30.83
N PHE A 9 17.28 -21.15 -31.83
CA PHE A 9 16.64 -19.84 -31.78
C PHE A 9 15.51 -19.80 -30.73
N ALA A 10 14.66 -20.83 -30.68
CA ALA A 10 13.60 -20.94 -29.67
C ALA A 10 14.16 -21.05 -28.23
N ALA A 11 15.22 -21.84 -28.03
CA ALA A 11 15.87 -21.96 -26.73
C ALA A 11 16.54 -20.64 -26.28
N SER A 12 17.13 -19.89 -27.21
CA SER A 12 17.76 -18.60 -26.91
C SER A 12 16.72 -17.53 -26.55
N ILE A 13 15.60 -17.48 -27.28
CA ILE A 13 14.48 -16.58 -26.94
C ILE A 13 13.90 -16.94 -25.57
N LEU A 14 13.71 -18.23 -25.27
CA LEU A 14 13.22 -18.68 -23.97
C LEU A 14 14.19 -18.34 -22.82
N LEU A 15 15.49 -18.47 -23.02
CA LEU A 15 16.51 -18.09 -22.04
C LEU A 15 16.55 -16.57 -21.79
N LEU A 16 16.34 -15.77 -22.83
CA LEU A 16 16.29 -14.31 -22.73
C LEU A 16 15.03 -13.83 -21.98
N THR A 17 13.86 -14.43 -22.22
CA THR A 17 12.62 -14.06 -21.53
C THR A 17 12.64 -14.45 -20.05
N VAL A 18 13.19 -15.62 -19.70
CA VAL A 18 13.33 -16.06 -18.30
C VAL A 18 14.26 -15.13 -17.52
N ARG A 19 15.38 -14.67 -18.11
CA ARG A 19 16.29 -13.71 -17.46
C ARG A 19 15.65 -12.35 -17.25
N ALA A 20 14.88 -11.85 -18.23
CA ALA A 20 14.19 -10.57 -18.10
C ALA A 20 13.13 -10.59 -16.98
N ALA A 21 12.35 -11.67 -16.89
CA ALA A 21 11.37 -11.85 -15.81
C ALA A 21 12.03 -11.91 -14.42
N GLY A 22 13.11 -12.68 -14.27
CA GLY A 22 13.84 -12.77 -13.00
C GLY A 22 14.49 -11.45 -12.57
N ALA A 23 14.99 -10.64 -13.52
CA ALA A 23 15.57 -9.33 -13.22
C ALA A 23 14.51 -8.33 -12.74
N LEU A 24 13.31 -8.37 -13.32
CA LEU A 24 12.19 -7.53 -12.93
C LEU A 24 11.67 -7.90 -11.52
N GLU A 25 11.52 -9.20 -11.25
CA GLU A 25 11.15 -9.72 -9.93
C GLU A 25 12.17 -9.30 -8.86
N TYR A 26 13.47 -9.45 -9.14
CA TYR A 26 14.53 -9.01 -8.23
C TYR A 26 14.48 -7.50 -7.97
N ARG A 27 14.21 -6.68 -9.00
CA ARG A 27 14.07 -5.23 -8.85
C ARG A 27 12.86 -4.86 -7.99
N SER A 28 11.72 -5.51 -8.22
CA SER A 28 10.49 -5.29 -7.44
C SER A 28 10.70 -5.63 -5.96
N LEU A 29 11.24 -6.81 -5.67
CA LEU A 29 11.54 -7.23 -4.30
C LEU A 29 12.55 -6.29 -3.64
N ARG A 30 13.55 -5.81 -4.38
CA ARG A 30 14.52 -4.83 -3.87
C ARG A 30 13.83 -3.51 -3.51
N LEU A 31 12.95 -2.98 -4.36
CA LEU A 31 12.17 -1.79 -4.07
C LEU A 31 11.33 -1.99 -2.81
N LEU A 32 10.60 -3.10 -2.73
CA LEU A 32 9.77 -3.41 -1.58
C LEU A 32 10.59 -3.60 -0.31
N ASN A 33 11.79 -4.19 -0.37
CA ASN A 33 12.67 -4.34 0.78
C ASN A 33 13.28 -3.01 1.25
N HIS A 34 13.43 -2.02 0.37
CA HIS A 34 13.81 -0.67 0.76
C HIS A 34 12.65 0.09 1.39
N ALA A 35 11.47 0.01 0.76
CA ALA A 35 10.27 0.71 1.22
C ALA A 35 9.62 0.05 2.44
N TRP A 36 9.81 -1.23 2.66
CA TRP A 36 9.28 -1.92 3.83
C TRP A 36 10.22 -3.07 4.08
N PRO A 37 11.25 -2.91 4.91
CA PRO A 37 12.21 -3.98 5.14
C PRO A 37 11.54 -5.26 5.65
N ASP A 38 11.96 -6.40 5.12
CA ASP A 38 11.49 -7.72 5.54
C ASP A 38 12.11 -8.09 6.89
N ALA A 39 11.69 -7.39 7.94
CA ALA A 39 11.96 -7.76 9.31
C ALA A 39 10.79 -8.67 9.76
N PRO A 40 11.04 -9.95 10.10
CA PRO A 40 9.98 -10.82 10.58
C PRO A 40 9.29 -10.19 11.78
N ALA A 41 8.01 -9.84 11.62
CA ALA A 41 7.25 -9.24 12.70
C ALA A 41 7.20 -10.22 13.88
N ALA A 42 7.71 -9.76 15.03
CA ALA A 42 7.72 -10.55 16.26
C ALA A 42 6.32 -10.67 16.86
N LYS A 43 5.46 -9.68 16.58
CA LYS A 43 4.07 -9.59 17.06
C LYS A 43 3.17 -9.07 15.95
N VAL A 44 1.87 -9.34 16.08
CA VAL A 44 0.87 -8.82 15.15
C VAL A 44 0.88 -7.29 15.09
N GLY A 45 1.02 -6.62 16.24
CA GLY A 45 1.06 -5.14 16.32
C GLY A 45 2.34 -4.49 15.79
N ASP A 46 3.30 -5.27 15.28
CA ASP A 46 4.55 -4.78 14.69
C ASP A 46 4.60 -4.97 13.16
N ILE A 47 3.57 -5.57 12.55
CA ILE A 47 3.55 -5.90 11.11
C ILE A 47 3.73 -4.64 10.25
N GLY A 48 2.95 -3.60 10.53
CA GLY A 48 2.93 -2.34 9.77
C GLY A 48 3.89 -1.27 10.29
N ARG A 49 4.86 -1.61 11.14
CA ARG A 49 5.66 -0.60 11.84
C ARG A 49 6.42 0.32 10.86
N GLY A 50 6.18 1.63 11.02
CA GLY A 50 6.73 2.71 10.18
C GLY A 50 6.17 2.75 8.75
N VAL A 51 5.07 2.04 8.52
CA VAL A 51 4.25 2.15 7.32
C VAL A 51 2.94 2.84 7.67
N GLY A 52 2.61 3.87 6.91
CA GLY A 52 1.29 4.50 6.91
C GLY A 52 0.44 3.95 5.78
N VAL A 53 -0.88 3.91 5.97
CA VAL A 53 -1.84 3.60 4.92
C VAL A 53 -2.88 4.71 4.83
N VAL A 54 -3.13 5.21 3.64
CA VAL A 54 -4.19 6.16 3.35
C VAL A 54 -5.29 5.44 2.59
N PHE A 55 -6.51 5.48 3.11
CA PHE A 55 -7.69 4.97 2.41
C PHE A 55 -8.57 6.12 1.92
N SER A 56 -8.98 6.06 0.65
CA SER A 56 -10.19 6.75 0.23
C SER A 56 -11.38 6.17 1.00
N PRO A 57 -12.21 6.98 1.68
CA PRO A 57 -13.31 6.47 2.50
C PRO A 57 -14.24 5.49 1.78
N ASP A 58 -14.54 5.72 0.50
CA ASP A 58 -15.39 4.86 -0.32
C ASP A 58 -14.75 3.51 -0.73
N LEU A 59 -13.42 3.37 -0.64
CA LEU A 59 -12.70 2.11 -0.85
C LEU A 59 -12.50 1.30 0.44
N SER A 60 -13.23 1.66 1.50
CA SER A 60 -13.05 1.08 2.82
C SER A 60 -14.39 0.74 3.48
N VAL A 61 -14.32 0.13 4.67
CA VAL A 61 -15.47 -0.12 5.52
C VAL A 61 -15.41 0.73 6.79
N GLU A 62 -16.53 0.85 7.49
CA GLU A 62 -16.57 1.59 8.75
C GLU A 62 -15.54 1.04 9.75
N GLY A 63 -14.68 1.92 10.26
CA GLY A 63 -13.65 1.54 11.23
C GLY A 63 -12.48 0.76 10.64
N ASN A 64 -12.28 0.75 9.31
CA ASN A 64 -11.19 0.04 8.65
C ASN A 64 -9.82 0.36 9.26
N CYS A 65 -9.55 1.64 9.56
CA CYS A 65 -8.28 2.02 10.16
C CYS A 65 -7.94 1.33 11.48
N ARG A 66 -8.94 0.97 12.29
CA ARG A 66 -8.71 0.25 13.56
C ARG A 66 -8.10 -1.13 13.34
N PHE A 67 -8.33 -1.74 12.17
CA PHE A 67 -7.68 -2.99 11.79
C PHE A 67 -6.19 -2.78 11.56
N TYR A 68 -5.84 -1.82 10.70
CA TYR A 68 -4.46 -1.51 10.34
C TYR A 68 -3.67 -0.98 11.54
N GLU A 69 -4.26 -0.14 12.38
CA GLU A 69 -3.66 0.31 13.64
C GLU A 69 -3.33 -0.88 14.56
N ALA A 70 -4.24 -1.85 14.68
CA ALA A 70 -3.98 -3.06 15.46
C ALA A 70 -2.88 -3.96 14.86
N LEU A 71 -2.61 -3.85 13.57
CA LEU A 71 -1.46 -4.48 12.90
C LEU A 71 -0.18 -3.63 12.97
N GLY A 72 -0.23 -2.44 13.57
CA GLY A 72 0.92 -1.57 13.79
C GLY A 72 1.19 -0.52 12.72
N PHE A 73 0.28 -0.36 11.75
CA PHE A 73 0.33 0.73 10.77
C PHE A 73 -0.14 2.04 11.40
N ALA A 74 0.32 3.16 10.86
CA ALA A 74 -0.45 4.40 10.92
C ALA A 74 -1.56 4.33 9.87
N CYS A 75 -2.80 4.73 10.19
CA CYS A 75 -3.88 4.71 9.20
C CYS A 75 -4.61 6.04 9.14
N PHE A 76 -4.87 6.49 7.91
CA PHE A 76 -5.53 7.75 7.62
C PHE A 76 -6.69 7.50 6.66
N GLN A 77 -7.85 8.04 6.98
CA GLN A 77 -9.05 7.89 6.15
C GLN A 77 -9.86 9.19 6.21
N ASP A 78 -9.74 10.00 5.16
CA ASP A 78 -10.45 11.27 4.98
C ASP A 78 -10.66 11.50 3.47
N ALA A 79 -11.65 12.33 3.12
CA ALA A 79 -11.89 12.72 1.74
C ALA A 79 -11.06 13.95 1.30
N ASP A 80 -10.38 14.60 2.25
CA ASP A 80 -9.58 15.81 2.04
C ASP A 80 -8.08 15.53 2.18
N TRP A 81 -7.33 15.72 1.09
CA TRP A 81 -5.88 15.54 1.09
C TRP A 81 -5.17 16.46 2.07
N ASN A 82 -5.65 17.67 2.35
CA ASN A 82 -5.01 18.55 3.32
C ASN A 82 -5.05 17.93 4.71
N ARG A 83 -6.20 17.38 5.11
CA ARG A 83 -6.35 16.68 6.39
C ARG A 83 -5.48 15.42 6.45
N VAL A 84 -5.42 14.63 5.37
CA VAL A 84 -4.56 13.45 5.33
C VAL A 84 -3.10 13.83 5.52
N LEU A 85 -2.59 14.80 4.76
CA LEU A 85 -1.19 15.25 4.85
C LEU A 85 -0.87 15.84 6.23
N GLU A 86 -1.76 16.66 6.80
CA GLU A 86 -1.59 17.18 8.16
C GLU A 86 -1.56 16.06 9.22
N ASN A 87 -2.41 15.05 9.06
CA ASN A 87 -2.43 13.91 9.98
C ASN A 87 -1.17 13.06 9.87
N VAL A 88 -0.59 12.89 8.68
CA VAL A 88 0.71 12.23 8.50
C VAL A 88 1.82 13.00 9.22
N HIS A 89 1.91 14.32 9.00
CA HIS A 89 2.83 15.20 9.71
C HIS A 89 2.69 15.02 11.23
N ARG A 90 1.46 15.18 11.74
CA ARG A 90 1.15 15.09 13.17
C ARG A 90 1.52 13.72 13.73
N TYR A 91 1.26 12.64 13.02
CA TYR A 91 1.66 11.30 13.45
C TYR A 91 3.18 11.19 13.60
N ASN A 92 3.94 11.65 12.61
CA ASN A 92 5.40 11.59 12.63
C ASN A 92 6.02 12.44 13.73
N VAL A 93 5.38 13.55 14.11
CA VAL A 93 5.77 14.39 15.26
C VAL A 93 5.46 13.70 16.59
N LEU A 94 4.27 13.11 16.73
CA LEU A 94 3.81 12.52 17.99
C LEU A 94 4.40 11.13 18.29
N TYR A 95 4.79 10.39 17.25
CA TYR A 95 5.29 9.01 17.35
C TYR A 95 6.64 8.83 16.66
N PRO A 96 7.71 9.56 17.09
CA PRO A 96 9.01 9.54 16.42
C PRO A 96 9.65 8.14 16.36
N GLU A 97 9.36 7.27 17.33
CA GLU A 97 9.83 5.88 17.37
C GLU A 97 9.10 4.93 16.41
N ARG A 98 7.97 5.38 15.85
CA ARG A 98 7.16 4.68 14.85
C ARG A 98 6.94 5.51 13.60
N ARG A 99 7.82 6.48 13.34
CA ARG A 99 7.73 7.40 12.20
C ARG A 99 7.45 6.64 10.91
N ILE A 100 6.53 7.18 10.14
CA ILE A 100 6.18 6.70 8.82
C ILE A 100 7.32 7.06 7.87
N TYR A 101 8.01 6.05 7.36
CA TYR A 101 8.98 6.20 6.27
C TYR A 101 8.38 5.80 4.92
N THR A 102 7.26 5.06 4.95
CA THR A 102 6.57 4.57 3.76
C THR A 102 5.07 4.76 3.87
N LEU A 103 4.46 5.30 2.83
CA LEU A 103 3.02 5.51 2.75
C LEU A 103 2.42 4.66 1.63
N VAL A 104 1.43 3.84 1.93
CA VAL A 104 0.63 3.12 0.94
C VAL A 104 -0.66 3.89 0.71
N LEU A 105 -0.96 4.23 -0.54
CA LEU A 105 -2.14 5.00 -0.92
C LEU A 105 -3.17 4.08 -1.58
N GLU A 106 -4.21 3.70 -0.85
CA GLU A 106 -5.36 2.93 -1.33
C GLU A 106 -6.46 3.91 -1.76
N THR A 107 -6.35 4.42 -2.99
CA THR A 107 -7.10 5.59 -3.44
C THR A 107 -7.58 5.43 -4.88
N HIS A 108 -8.38 6.38 -5.37
CA HIS A 108 -8.79 6.39 -6.77
C HIS A 108 -7.77 7.12 -7.64
N GLY A 109 -7.70 6.72 -8.90
CA GLY A 109 -7.14 7.56 -9.96
C GLY A 109 -8.26 8.11 -10.86
N THR A 110 -8.17 9.37 -11.27
CA THR A 110 -9.07 9.94 -12.31
C THR A 110 -8.56 9.62 -13.69
N ASN A 111 -8.60 8.34 -14.09
CA ASN A 111 -7.97 7.86 -15.33
C ASN A 111 -6.49 8.30 -15.45
N GLY A 112 -5.79 8.48 -14.33
CA GLY A 112 -4.42 8.97 -14.34
C GLY A 112 -4.27 10.47 -14.60
N ASN A 113 -5.28 11.28 -14.27
CA ASN A 113 -5.23 12.75 -14.33
C ASN A 113 -5.10 13.40 -12.94
N GLY A 114 -5.07 12.61 -11.87
CA GLY A 114 -4.99 13.07 -10.50
C GLY A 114 -5.28 11.93 -9.51
N LEU A 115 -4.65 12.00 -8.34
CA LEU A 115 -4.91 11.06 -7.26
C LEU A 115 -6.07 11.58 -6.40
N LYS A 116 -7.12 10.77 -6.24
CA LYS A 116 -8.41 11.21 -5.69
C LYS A 116 -8.75 10.50 -4.39
N LEU A 117 -9.17 11.28 -3.40
CA LEU A 117 -9.90 10.82 -2.22
C LEU A 117 -11.37 11.19 -2.36
N GLN A 118 -12.28 10.30 -1.93
CA GLN A 118 -13.72 10.48 -2.07
C GLN A 118 -14.48 9.92 -0.87
N LYS A 119 -15.44 10.68 -0.36
CA LYS A 119 -16.16 10.37 0.89
C LYS A 119 -17.09 9.15 0.80
N SER A 120 -17.73 8.95 -0.34
CA SER A 120 -18.65 7.83 -0.59
C SER A 120 -18.83 7.63 -2.10
N TYR A 121 -19.48 6.54 -2.52
CA TYR A 121 -19.80 6.29 -3.93
C TYR A 121 -20.83 7.25 -4.55
N ASP A 122 -21.42 8.17 -3.76
CA ASP A 122 -22.35 9.18 -4.27
C ASP A 122 -21.64 10.07 -5.32
N PRO A 123 -22.20 10.24 -6.54
CA PRO A 123 -21.66 11.15 -7.54
C PRO A 123 -21.46 12.60 -7.07
N ALA A 124 -22.21 13.04 -6.04
CA ALA A 124 -22.11 14.37 -5.42
C ALA A 124 -21.18 14.40 -4.19
N ALA A 125 -20.58 13.27 -3.80
CA ALA A 125 -19.72 13.18 -2.62
C ALA A 125 -18.58 14.21 -2.60
N GLU A 126 -18.17 14.55 -1.39
CA GLU A 126 -16.94 15.27 -1.12
C GLU A 126 -15.73 14.55 -1.74
N ARG A 127 -14.88 15.28 -2.46
CA ARG A 127 -13.69 14.74 -3.10
C ARG A 127 -12.54 15.75 -3.16
N SER A 128 -11.33 15.25 -3.02
CA SER A 128 -10.08 16.02 -3.09
C SER A 128 -9.14 15.37 -4.08
N TYR A 129 -8.28 16.19 -4.70
CA TYR A 129 -7.25 15.72 -5.63
C TYR A 129 -5.87 16.23 -5.22
N VAL A 130 -4.84 15.45 -5.52
CA VAL A 130 -3.45 15.84 -5.30
C VAL A 130 -2.59 15.44 -6.50
N SER A 131 -1.71 16.34 -6.92
CA SER A 131 -0.67 16.06 -7.90
C SER A 131 0.44 15.21 -7.26
N VAL A 132 1.19 14.49 -8.10
CA VAL A 132 2.28 13.65 -7.59
C VAL A 132 3.41 14.51 -7.00
N GLY A 133 3.74 15.64 -7.62
CA GLY A 133 4.72 16.59 -7.11
C GLY A 133 4.30 17.18 -5.77
N ALA A 134 3.01 17.49 -5.59
CA ALA A 134 2.51 17.96 -4.30
C ALA A 134 2.67 16.92 -3.19
N LEU A 135 2.45 15.63 -3.49
CA LEU A 135 2.70 14.57 -2.51
C LEU A 135 4.17 14.57 -2.08
N GLN A 136 5.10 14.65 -3.04
CA GLN A 136 6.52 14.67 -2.72
C GLN A 136 6.90 15.89 -1.88
N GLU A 137 6.52 17.09 -2.35
CA GLU A 137 6.78 18.35 -1.66
C GLU A 137 6.29 18.36 -0.21
N ARG A 138 5.13 17.75 0.05
CA ARG A 138 4.45 17.81 1.35
C ARG A 138 4.87 16.70 2.30
N LEU A 139 5.21 15.51 1.78
CA LEU A 139 5.56 14.34 2.59
C LEU A 139 7.06 14.20 2.86
N GLU A 140 7.91 14.72 1.97
CA GLU A 140 9.37 14.62 2.12
C GLU A 140 9.87 15.31 3.40
N PRO A 141 9.44 16.54 3.75
CA PRO A 141 9.83 17.19 5.01
C PRO A 141 9.40 16.39 6.24
N ASP A 142 8.31 15.61 6.12
CA ASP A 142 7.81 14.72 7.16
C ASP A 142 8.58 13.41 7.27
N GLY A 143 9.61 13.20 6.44
CA GLY A 143 10.50 12.04 6.46
C GLY A 143 9.88 10.78 5.91
N VAL A 144 8.86 10.92 5.06
CA VAL A 144 8.37 9.84 4.22
C VAL A 144 9.26 9.76 2.98
N TYR A 145 9.88 8.61 2.74
CA TYR A 145 10.81 8.41 1.62
C TYR A 145 10.23 7.55 0.51
N TYR A 146 9.15 6.85 0.79
CA TYR A 146 8.55 5.90 -0.14
C TYR A 146 7.03 6.07 -0.17
N VAL A 147 6.46 6.10 -1.37
CA VAL A 147 5.01 6.08 -1.55
C VAL A 147 4.66 4.97 -2.50
N VAL A 148 3.79 4.05 -2.09
CA VAL A 148 3.22 3.02 -2.98
C VAL A 148 1.82 3.46 -3.38
N ILE A 149 1.59 3.66 -4.67
CA ILE A 149 0.31 4.15 -5.20
C ILE A 149 -0.52 2.96 -5.68
N SER A 150 -1.51 2.59 -4.88
CA SER A 150 -2.60 1.69 -5.22
C SER A 150 -3.78 2.52 -5.75
N ALA A 151 -3.78 2.77 -7.05
CA ALA A 151 -4.82 3.53 -7.73
C ALA A 151 -4.98 3.09 -9.18
N CYS A 152 -6.20 3.17 -9.70
CA CYS A 152 -6.49 2.90 -11.10
C CYS A 152 -5.64 3.82 -11.99
N ASN A 153 -4.96 3.24 -12.99
CA ASN A 153 -4.14 4.00 -13.94
C ASN A 153 -2.99 4.81 -13.29
N SER A 154 -2.43 4.32 -12.17
CA SER A 154 -1.41 5.03 -11.39
C SER A 154 -0.15 5.39 -12.17
N GLY A 155 0.19 4.67 -13.24
CA GLY A 155 1.33 5.03 -14.09
C GLY A 155 1.16 6.33 -14.86
N ARG A 156 -0.07 6.70 -15.20
CA ARG A 156 -0.37 7.96 -15.89
C ARG A 156 -0.30 9.17 -14.96
N LEU A 157 -0.38 8.97 -13.63
CA LEU A 157 -0.26 10.03 -12.63
C LEU A 157 1.13 10.68 -12.62
N MET A 158 2.15 9.96 -13.08
CA MET A 158 3.54 10.43 -13.12
C MET A 158 3.89 11.13 -14.44
N ARG A 159 2.93 11.40 -15.33
CA ARG A 159 3.21 12.09 -16.59
C ARG A 159 3.67 13.54 -16.33
N PRO A 160 4.67 14.04 -17.08
CA PRO A 160 5.17 15.40 -16.89
C PRO A 160 4.08 16.49 -16.93
N SER A 161 3.08 16.34 -17.81
CA SER A 161 2.03 17.34 -18.03
C SER A 161 1.10 17.56 -16.84
N ILE A 162 1.07 16.65 -15.86
CA ILE A 162 0.21 16.74 -14.67
C ILE A 162 0.99 16.54 -13.37
N TYR A 163 2.32 16.43 -13.46
CA TYR A 163 3.13 15.99 -12.33
C TYR A 163 3.05 16.99 -11.18
N ASN A 164 3.23 18.27 -11.47
CA ASN A 164 3.17 19.36 -10.50
C ASN A 164 1.79 20.03 -10.42
N GLU A 165 1.03 20.05 -11.52
CA GLU A 165 -0.23 20.78 -11.60
C GLU A 165 -1.30 19.93 -12.29
N LEU A 166 -2.40 19.68 -11.59
CA LEU A 166 -3.55 18.98 -12.15
C LEU A 166 -4.41 19.95 -12.97
N ASP A 167 -4.88 19.47 -14.13
CA ASP A 167 -5.86 20.19 -14.94
C ASP A 167 -7.28 19.63 -14.70
N PRO A 168 -8.14 20.32 -13.90
CA PRO A 168 -9.52 19.91 -13.68
C PRO A 168 -10.43 20.12 -14.90
N ARG A 169 -9.94 20.76 -15.98
CA ARG A 169 -10.72 21.11 -17.17
C ARG A 169 -10.32 20.27 -18.39
N ASN A 170 -9.58 19.19 -18.21
CA ASN A 170 -9.10 18.30 -19.26
C ASN A 170 -10.20 17.47 -19.97
N GLY A 171 -11.48 17.69 -19.64
CA GLY A 171 -12.61 16.97 -20.21
C GLY A 171 -12.89 15.60 -19.59
N ASP A 172 -12.08 15.15 -18.62
CA ASP A 172 -12.33 13.91 -17.89
C ASP A 172 -13.50 14.09 -16.93
N LYS A 173 -14.62 13.44 -17.24
CA LYS A 173 -15.81 13.43 -16.41
C LYS A 173 -15.63 12.71 -15.07
N LEU A 174 -14.48 12.08 -14.79
CA LEU A 174 -14.14 11.60 -13.44
C LEU A 174 -13.46 12.68 -12.61
N PHE A 175 -12.94 13.74 -13.24
CA PHE A 175 -12.48 14.97 -12.60
C PHE A 175 -13.68 15.91 -12.35
N LEU A 176 -14.70 15.37 -11.70
CA LEU A 176 -15.88 16.12 -11.24
C LEU A 176 -15.48 17.04 -10.06
N PRO A 177 -16.25 18.09 -9.75
CA PRO A 177 -15.73 19.23 -9.01
C PRO A 177 -15.11 18.80 -7.69
N ALA A 178 -13.90 19.29 -7.45
CA ALA A 178 -13.10 19.07 -6.26
C ALA A 178 -13.71 19.82 -5.08
N THR A 179 -14.79 19.30 -4.50
CA THR A 179 -15.52 19.91 -3.38
C THR A 179 -14.66 20.09 -2.13
N CYS A 180 -13.56 19.33 -1.99
CA CYS A 180 -12.53 19.50 -0.96
C CYS A 180 -11.21 20.07 -1.51
N GLY A 181 -11.19 20.58 -2.74
CA GLY A 181 -10.04 21.24 -3.34
C GLY A 181 -9.05 20.33 -4.08
N ILE A 182 -8.08 20.98 -4.71
CA ILE A 182 -6.98 20.38 -5.46
C ILE A 182 -5.67 20.88 -4.85
N ILE A 183 -4.73 19.98 -4.60
CA ILE A 183 -3.38 20.32 -4.12
C ILE A 183 -2.39 20.09 -5.26
N ASN A 184 -1.85 21.19 -5.77
CA ASN A 184 -0.74 21.20 -6.73
C ASN A 184 0.56 21.46 -6.00
N ALA A 185 1.68 21.06 -6.62
CA ALA A 185 3.00 21.41 -6.14
C ALA A 185 3.19 22.93 -6.25
N SER A 186 4.09 23.49 -5.47
CA SER A 186 4.57 24.85 -5.71
C SER A 186 5.20 24.99 -7.10
N ARG A 187 5.21 26.22 -7.63
CA ARG A 187 5.73 26.48 -8.98
C ARG A 187 7.24 26.25 -9.09
N ASP A 188 7.94 26.34 -7.98
CA ASP A 188 9.38 26.15 -7.83
C ASP A 188 9.78 24.73 -7.41
N PHE A 189 8.81 23.84 -7.18
CA PHE A 189 9.10 22.44 -6.90
C PHE A 189 9.73 21.73 -8.10
N ASP A 190 10.98 21.26 -7.90
CA ASP A 190 11.71 20.45 -8.86
C ASP A 190 11.69 18.97 -8.42
N PRO A 191 10.95 18.09 -9.10
CA PRO A 191 10.84 16.68 -8.72
C PRO A 191 12.17 15.92 -8.85
N SER A 192 13.15 16.43 -9.62
CA SER A 192 14.46 15.79 -9.77
C SER A 192 15.33 15.90 -8.51
N HIS A 193 15.01 16.84 -7.61
CA HIS A 193 15.70 17.00 -6.33
C HIS A 193 15.02 16.23 -5.19
N SER A 194 13.81 15.71 -5.39
CA SER A 194 13.12 14.94 -4.36
C SER A 194 13.82 13.61 -4.12
N VAL A 195 14.07 13.29 -2.84
CA VAL A 195 14.60 11.98 -2.46
C VAL A 195 13.52 10.91 -2.34
N MET A 196 12.24 11.30 -2.47
CA MET A 196 11.13 10.37 -2.37
C MET A 196 11.05 9.46 -3.60
N THR A 197 10.85 8.16 -3.33
CA THR A 197 10.60 7.16 -4.36
C THR A 197 9.12 6.84 -4.43
N LEU A 198 8.51 7.13 -5.57
CA LEU A 198 7.14 6.80 -5.87
C LEU A 198 7.10 5.45 -6.58
N MET A 199 6.43 4.48 -5.99
CA MET A 199 6.25 3.15 -6.54
C MET A 199 4.81 2.92 -6.94
N ARG A 200 4.63 2.06 -7.93
CA ARG A 200 3.31 1.56 -8.35
C ARG A 200 3.45 0.14 -8.89
N PRO A 201 2.35 -0.61 -8.98
CA PRO A 201 2.30 -1.77 -9.84
C PRO A 201 2.71 -1.43 -11.28
N GLU A 202 3.51 -2.30 -11.89
CA GLU A 202 3.87 -2.22 -13.30
C GLU A 202 2.62 -2.33 -14.17
N SER A 203 1.81 -3.36 -13.90
CA SER A 203 0.50 -3.57 -14.52
C SER A 203 -0.51 -2.62 -13.88
N SER A 204 -0.86 -1.57 -14.62
CA SER A 204 -1.70 -0.49 -14.10
C SER A 204 -3.20 -0.81 -14.18
N HIS A 205 -3.66 -1.94 -13.63
CA HIS A 205 -5.06 -2.41 -13.68
C HIS A 205 -5.97 -1.73 -12.63
N ILE A 206 -7.27 -2.03 -12.67
CA ILE A 206 -8.20 -1.65 -11.59
C ILE A 206 -7.90 -2.55 -10.39
N GLU A 207 -7.52 -1.92 -9.28
CA GLU A 207 -7.23 -2.61 -8.04
C GLU A 207 -8.49 -3.28 -7.48
N THR A 208 -8.40 -4.54 -7.08
CA THR A 208 -9.49 -5.25 -6.41
C THR A 208 -9.35 -5.09 -4.90
N THR A 209 -10.42 -4.65 -4.24
CA THR A 209 -10.49 -4.57 -2.78
C THR A 209 -11.51 -5.60 -2.27
N LEU A 210 -11.10 -6.44 -1.34
CA LEU A 210 -11.96 -7.40 -0.67
C LEU A 210 -12.40 -6.85 0.69
N ILE A 211 -13.67 -7.12 1.05
CA ILE A 211 -14.18 -6.89 2.41
C ILE A 211 -14.19 -8.23 3.12
N ALA A 212 -13.41 -8.34 4.19
CA ALA A 212 -13.29 -9.55 4.99
C ALA A 212 -13.79 -9.32 6.41
N SER A 213 -14.20 -10.40 7.07
CA SER A 213 -14.52 -10.41 8.49
C SER A 213 -13.32 -10.84 9.32
N VAL A 214 -13.10 -10.17 10.46
CA VAL A 214 -12.13 -10.61 11.48
C VAL A 214 -12.42 -12.03 11.97
N ARG A 215 -13.67 -12.51 11.84
CA ARG A 215 -14.05 -13.89 12.20
C ARG A 215 -13.38 -14.97 11.33
N GLU A 216 -12.94 -14.62 10.12
CA GLU A 216 -12.24 -15.52 9.19
C GLU A 216 -10.80 -15.81 9.64
N LEU A 217 -10.24 -14.96 10.51
CA LEU A 217 -8.90 -15.15 11.08
C LEU A 217 -8.93 -16.23 12.16
N ALA A 218 -7.81 -16.94 12.35
CA ALA A 218 -7.73 -17.96 13.40
C ALA A 218 -7.93 -17.35 14.81
N PRO A 219 -8.43 -18.13 15.80
CA PRO A 219 -8.66 -17.62 17.16
C PRO A 219 -7.44 -16.96 17.81
N ALA A 220 -6.24 -17.47 17.57
CA ALA A 220 -4.99 -16.89 18.09
C ALA A 220 -4.73 -15.50 17.51
N THR A 221 -4.93 -15.32 16.20
CA THR A 221 -4.79 -14.04 15.50
C THR A 221 -5.79 -13.02 15.99
N ARG A 222 -7.05 -13.42 16.16
CA ARG A 222 -8.09 -12.52 16.73
C ARG A 222 -7.73 -12.03 18.12
N ARG A 223 -7.17 -12.90 18.98
CA ARG A 223 -6.67 -12.51 20.32
C ARG A 223 -5.48 -11.57 20.23
N ALA A 224 -4.54 -11.80 19.33
CA ALA A 224 -3.39 -10.93 19.13
C ALA A 224 -3.82 -9.53 18.65
N ILE A 225 -4.74 -9.45 17.68
CA ILE A 225 -5.35 -8.19 17.22
C ILE A 225 -6.08 -7.50 18.37
N LEU A 226 -6.89 -8.22 19.15
CA LEU A 226 -7.59 -7.66 20.31
C LEU A 226 -6.62 -7.10 21.37
N SER A 227 -5.54 -7.83 21.64
CA SER A 227 -4.49 -7.42 22.58
C SER A 227 -3.80 -6.12 22.11
N SER A 228 -3.43 -6.08 20.82
CA SER A 228 -2.84 -4.91 20.18
C SER A 228 -3.79 -3.70 20.22
N ALA A 229 -5.04 -3.89 19.79
CA ALA A 229 -6.09 -2.86 19.83
C ALA A 229 -6.30 -2.31 21.25
N LYS A 230 -6.32 -3.18 22.27
CA LYS A 230 -6.44 -2.76 23.68
C LYS A 230 -5.27 -1.88 24.12
N SER A 231 -4.04 -2.21 23.70
CA SER A 231 -2.85 -1.42 24.05
C SER A 231 -2.86 -0.02 23.42
N LEU A 232 -3.61 0.16 22.33
CA LEU A 232 -3.80 1.43 21.63
C LEU A 232 -5.10 2.14 22.03
N HIS A 233 -5.86 1.60 22.99
CA HIS A 233 -7.18 2.11 23.40
C HIS A 233 -8.20 2.23 22.25
N ILE A 234 -8.08 1.38 21.22
CA ILE A 234 -9.03 1.34 20.10
C ILE A 234 -9.97 0.14 20.21
N LYS A 235 -11.19 0.31 19.69
CA LYS A 235 -12.16 -0.79 19.57
C LYS A 235 -11.73 -1.71 18.41
N PRO A 236 -11.66 -3.04 18.59
CA PRO A 236 -11.35 -3.94 17.50
C PRO A 236 -12.42 -3.86 16.40
N PRO A 237 -12.03 -3.91 15.12
CA PRO A 237 -12.98 -3.93 14.01
C PRO A 237 -13.67 -5.30 13.89
N THR A 238 -14.83 -5.32 13.23
CA THR A 238 -15.55 -6.56 12.87
C THR A 238 -15.27 -6.99 11.43
N GLN A 239 -14.98 -6.02 10.57
CA GLN A 239 -14.64 -6.17 9.17
C GLN A 239 -13.46 -5.27 8.82
N PHE A 240 -12.80 -5.57 7.70
CA PHE A 240 -11.75 -4.74 7.14
C PHE A 240 -11.75 -4.87 5.62
N ALA A 241 -11.30 -3.82 4.96
CA ALA A 241 -11.06 -3.79 3.53
C ALA A 241 -9.56 -3.99 3.29
N VAL A 242 -9.20 -4.84 2.32
CA VAL A 242 -7.80 -5.08 1.94
C VAL A 242 -7.70 -5.24 0.43
N SER A 243 -6.75 -4.54 -0.18
CA SER A 243 -6.46 -4.59 -1.62
C SER A 243 -5.51 -5.74 -1.96
N ASP A 244 -5.51 -6.17 -3.22
CA ASP A 244 -4.59 -7.20 -3.70
C ASP A 244 -3.14 -6.76 -3.54
N ILE A 245 -2.80 -5.51 -3.85
CA ILE A 245 -1.45 -4.97 -3.67
C ILE A 245 -1.03 -4.93 -2.20
N MET A 246 -1.92 -4.56 -1.27
CA MET A 246 -1.62 -4.61 0.16
C MET A 246 -1.32 -6.03 0.61
N MET A 247 -2.15 -7.01 0.19
CA MET A 247 -1.91 -8.42 0.48
C MET A 247 -0.59 -8.90 -0.11
N GLN A 248 -0.32 -8.56 -1.38
CA GLN A 248 0.90 -8.94 -2.08
C GLN A 248 2.16 -8.37 -1.41
N MET A 249 2.14 -7.10 -0.99
CA MET A 249 3.25 -6.48 -0.27
C MET A 249 3.50 -7.17 1.07
N LEU A 250 2.43 -7.43 1.84
CA LEU A 250 2.50 -8.10 3.14
C LEU A 250 3.05 -9.52 3.06
N VAL A 251 2.66 -10.28 2.03
CA VAL A 251 3.09 -11.68 1.84
C VAL A 251 4.31 -11.82 0.94
N ARG A 252 4.94 -10.70 0.54
CA ARG A 252 6.06 -10.64 -0.40
C ARG A 252 5.80 -11.47 -1.65
N ASP A 253 4.63 -11.29 -2.25
CA ASP A 253 4.21 -12.05 -3.42
C ASP A 253 5.15 -11.73 -4.60
N SER A 254 5.79 -12.76 -5.16
CA SER A 254 6.70 -12.62 -6.31
C SER A 254 6.00 -12.14 -7.59
N GLN A 255 4.68 -12.24 -7.65
CA GLN A 255 3.90 -11.72 -8.77
C GLN A 255 3.67 -10.20 -8.68
N LEU A 256 3.99 -9.57 -7.54
CA LEU A 256 3.97 -8.12 -7.44
C LEU A 256 5.20 -7.54 -8.12
N LEU A 257 4.96 -6.86 -9.22
CA LEU A 257 5.98 -6.16 -9.99
C LEU A 257 5.83 -4.66 -9.74
N LEU A 258 6.71 -4.10 -8.91
CA LEU A 258 6.77 -2.67 -8.64
C LEU A 258 7.75 -2.00 -9.58
N VAL A 259 7.33 -0.84 -10.09
CA VAL A 259 8.18 0.10 -10.81
C VAL A 259 8.18 1.44 -10.08
N ALA A 260 9.30 2.16 -10.18
CA ALA A 260 9.52 3.40 -9.45
C ALA A 260 9.76 4.57 -10.39
N ASN A 261 9.12 5.72 -10.08
CA ASN A 261 9.30 7.01 -10.75
C ASN A 261 9.14 6.95 -12.29
N THR A 262 8.30 6.05 -12.80
CA THR A 262 8.07 5.89 -14.25
C THR A 262 6.63 6.19 -14.62
N SER A 263 6.47 7.06 -15.62
CA SER A 263 5.19 7.33 -16.25
C SER A 263 4.86 6.31 -17.33
N VAL A 264 3.56 6.17 -17.61
CA VAL A 264 3.06 5.61 -18.87
C VAL A 264 2.06 6.59 -19.46
N ASP A 265 1.90 6.58 -20.77
CA ASP A 265 0.91 7.44 -21.45
C ASP A 265 -0.44 6.76 -21.59
N ASP A 266 -0.43 5.45 -21.86
CA ASP A 266 -1.62 4.68 -22.17
C ASP A 266 -2.38 4.18 -20.94
N LEU A 267 -3.70 4.10 -21.09
CA LEU A 267 -4.57 3.40 -20.14
C LEU A 267 -4.28 1.91 -20.19
N SER A 268 -4.14 1.28 -19.02
CA SER A 268 -4.09 -0.17 -18.97
C SER A 268 -5.44 -0.76 -19.34
N LYS A 269 -5.41 -1.81 -20.17
CA LYS A 269 -6.58 -2.65 -20.48
C LYS A 269 -6.59 -3.95 -19.68
N GLN A 270 -5.58 -4.18 -18.84
CA GLN A 270 -5.47 -5.39 -18.05
C GLN A 270 -6.44 -5.34 -16.87
N ILE A 271 -7.12 -6.45 -16.61
CA ILE A 271 -7.98 -6.67 -15.45
C ILE A 271 -7.45 -7.94 -14.77
N ALA A 272 -7.24 -7.87 -13.45
CA ALA A 272 -6.80 -9.03 -12.69
C ALA A 272 -7.93 -10.09 -12.64
N PRO A 273 -7.61 -11.39 -12.79
CA PRO A 273 -8.59 -12.45 -12.60
C PRO A 273 -9.11 -12.51 -11.14
N VAL A 274 -10.43 -12.60 -10.94
CA VAL A 274 -11.05 -12.66 -9.59
C VAL A 274 -10.53 -13.83 -8.72
N ASN A 275 -10.15 -14.95 -9.33
CA ASN A 275 -9.60 -16.10 -8.61
C ASN A 275 -8.23 -15.82 -7.94
N GLN A 276 -7.54 -14.76 -8.37
CA GLN A 276 -6.27 -14.34 -7.78
C GLN A 276 -6.47 -13.70 -6.41
N SER A 277 -7.48 -12.84 -6.24
CA SER A 277 -7.73 -12.11 -4.99
C SER A 277 -8.06 -13.06 -3.84
N GLU A 278 -8.88 -14.09 -4.08
CA GLU A 278 -9.17 -15.14 -3.09
C GLU A 278 -7.93 -15.94 -2.67
N ARG A 279 -7.04 -16.25 -3.62
CA ARG A 279 -5.76 -16.91 -3.34
C ARG A 279 -4.86 -16.03 -2.49
N LEU A 280 -4.76 -14.75 -2.84
CA LEU A 280 -3.99 -13.75 -2.08
C LEU A 280 -4.53 -13.60 -0.67
N PHE A 281 -5.86 -13.53 -0.52
CA PHE A 281 -6.52 -13.44 0.78
C PHE A 281 -6.18 -14.62 1.68
N ARG A 282 -6.27 -15.86 1.17
CA ARG A 282 -5.87 -17.05 1.95
C ARG A 282 -4.40 -16.99 2.39
N ARG A 283 -3.50 -16.51 1.53
CA ARG A 283 -2.08 -16.32 1.88
C ARG A 283 -1.91 -15.25 2.95
N PHE A 284 -2.61 -14.13 2.84
CA PHE A 284 -2.61 -13.06 3.82
C PHE A 284 -3.10 -13.54 5.19
N VAL A 285 -4.23 -14.26 5.24
CA VAL A 285 -4.73 -14.88 6.47
C VAL A 285 -3.71 -15.86 7.06
N THR A 286 -3.09 -16.69 6.22
CA THR A 286 -2.04 -17.62 6.65
C THR A 286 -0.84 -16.90 7.25
N TYR A 287 -0.42 -15.79 6.64
CA TYR A 287 0.66 -14.94 7.14
C TYR A 287 0.34 -14.37 8.52
N LEU A 288 -0.84 -13.76 8.70
CA LEU A 288 -1.27 -13.22 9.99
C LEU A 288 -1.31 -14.31 11.08
N ASN A 289 -1.84 -15.49 10.73
CA ASN A 289 -1.88 -16.64 11.63
C ASN A 289 -0.48 -17.11 12.04
N ALA A 290 0.47 -17.13 11.11
CA ALA A 290 1.86 -17.50 11.39
C ALA A 290 2.54 -16.48 12.33
N VAL A 291 2.32 -15.17 12.13
CA VAL A 291 2.82 -14.13 13.04
C VAL A 291 2.25 -14.32 14.44
N ALA A 292 0.94 -14.47 14.56
CA ALA A 292 0.27 -14.66 15.86
C ALA A 292 0.70 -15.97 16.56
N ALA A 293 0.96 -17.04 15.82
CA ALA A 293 1.46 -18.29 16.39
C ALA A 293 2.85 -18.10 17.02
N ARG A 294 3.78 -17.44 16.31
CA ARG A 294 5.13 -17.15 16.83
C ARG A 294 5.09 -16.27 18.07
N GLU A 295 4.23 -15.25 18.09
CA GLU A 295 4.02 -14.37 19.24
C GLU A 295 3.61 -15.18 20.49
N ASN A 296 2.65 -16.10 20.34
CA ASN A 296 2.18 -16.94 21.45
C ASN A 296 3.28 -17.90 21.96
N THR A 297 4.03 -18.55 21.07
CA THR A 297 5.14 -19.43 21.46
C THR A 297 6.20 -18.67 22.26
N ALA A 298 6.53 -17.45 21.83
CA ALA A 298 7.50 -16.60 22.52
C ALA A 298 7.03 -16.19 23.94
N LEU A 299 5.72 -15.95 24.12
CA LEU A 299 5.14 -15.66 25.44
C LEU A 299 5.22 -16.87 26.39
N VAL A 300 4.78 -18.04 25.94
CA VAL A 300 4.83 -19.28 26.74
C VAL A 300 6.26 -19.60 27.19
N ALA A 301 7.25 -19.44 26.29
CA ALA A 301 8.65 -19.67 26.63
C ALA A 301 9.19 -18.68 27.68
N ARG A 302 8.72 -17.42 27.68
CA ARG A 302 9.11 -16.40 28.68
C ARG A 302 8.51 -16.70 30.06
N ASP A 303 7.24 -17.07 30.10
CA ASP A 303 6.55 -17.38 31.36
C ASP A 303 7.13 -18.64 32.02
N GLY A 304 7.47 -19.67 31.23
CA GLY A 304 8.17 -20.86 31.72
C GLY A 304 9.57 -20.58 32.28
N LYS A 305 10.30 -19.58 31.75
CA LYS A 305 11.59 -19.14 32.31
C LYS A 305 11.43 -18.36 33.61
N ARG A 306 10.44 -17.45 33.69
CA ARG A 306 10.14 -16.69 34.92
C ARG A 306 9.67 -17.59 36.07
N ALA A 307 8.85 -18.60 35.78
CA ALA A 307 8.43 -19.59 36.77
C ALA A 307 9.62 -20.39 37.33
N LYS A 308 10.63 -20.71 36.50
CA LYS A 308 11.85 -21.41 36.95
C LYS A 308 12.81 -20.52 37.75
N SER A 309 12.83 -19.21 37.53
CA SER A 309 13.67 -18.29 38.30
C SER A 309 13.08 -17.90 39.66
N ALA A 310 11.76 -18.04 39.85
CA ALA A 310 11.08 -17.73 41.11
C ALA A 310 11.07 -18.88 42.14
N VAL A 311 11.68 -20.03 41.80
CA VAL A 311 11.76 -21.24 42.65
C VAL A 311 13.21 -21.50 43.10
N ARG A 312 14.03 -20.45 43.21
CA ARG A 312 15.35 -20.49 43.84
C ARG A 312 15.43 -19.39 44.88
#